data_AF-A0A920T2P1-F1
#
_entry.id   AF-A0A920T2P1-F1
#
_cell.length_a   1.000
_cell.length_b   1.000
_cell.length_c   1.000
_cell.angle_alpha   90.00
_cell.angle_beta   90.00
_cell.angle_gamma   90.00
#
_symmetry.space_group_name_H-M   'P 1'
#
loop_
_entity.id
_entity.type
_entity.pdbx_description
1 polymer ?
#
loop_
_entity_poly.entity_id
_entity_poly.type
_entity_poly.pdbx_seq_one_letter_code
_entity_poly.pdbx_strand_id
1 'polypeptide(L)'
;MSFVQLRIVTQLRNRIYAHLQSLSLSFFYKRKSGDLSSIIIHDVSMLNQSIGTTFQKIIVEPINILAFATLLFIISWKLMLVALLIIPLSKASYSIHWKEHKA
;
A
#
# COMPACT_ATOMS: atom_id res chain seq x y z
N MET A 1 10.31 0.16 -13.04
CA MET A 1 10.06 0.59 -11.64
C MET A 1 10.98 -0.07 -10.61
N SER A 2 11.49 -1.29 -10.84
CA SER A 2 12.44 -1.97 -9.93
C SER A 2 13.66 -1.10 -9.57
N PHE A 3 14.24 -0.36 -10.53
CA PHE A 3 15.42 0.46 -10.27
C PHE A 3 15.21 1.61 -9.27
N VAL A 4 14.08 2.33 -9.39
CA VAL A 4 13.74 3.44 -8.48
C VAL A 4 13.44 2.89 -7.08
N GLN A 5 12.68 1.79 -7.01
CA GLN A 5 12.39 1.10 -5.75
C GLN A 5 13.69 0.63 -5.07
N LEU A 6 14.59 -0.04 -5.80
CA LEU A 6 15.87 -0.53 -5.27
C LEU A 6 16.75 0.61 -4.75
N ARG A 7 16.78 1.76 -5.45
CA ARG A 7 17.52 2.94 -4.97
C ARG A 7 16.96 3.49 -3.66
N ILE A 8 15.64 3.61 -3.54
CA ILE A 8 14.98 4.09 -2.32
C ILE A 8 15.27 3.13 -1.16
N VAL A 9 15.16 1.82 -1.39
CA VAL A 9 15.47 0.77 -0.39
C VAL A 9 16.90 0.91 0.12
N THR A 10 17.86 1.01 -0.80
CA THR A 10 19.28 1.08 -0.46
C THR A 10 19.61 2.37 0.30
N GLN A 11 19.03 3.51 -0.11
CA GLN A 11 19.20 4.77 0.62
C GLN A 11 18.60 4.71 2.02
N LEU A 12 17.43 4.09 2.18
CA LEU A 12 16.78 3.92 3.48
C LEU A 12 17.62 3.04 4.41
N ARG A 13 18.09 1.88 3.93
CA ARG A 13 19.01 1.02 4.69
C ARG A 13 20.27 1.75 5.10
N ASN A 14 20.92 2.47 4.18
CA ASN A 14 22.15 3.20 4.49
C ASN A 14 21.94 4.28 5.56
N ARG A 15 20.83 5.02 5.51
CA ARG A 15 20.49 6.01 6.55
C ARG A 15 20.25 5.37 7.91
N ILE A 16 19.53 4.25 7.94
CA ILE A 16 19.27 3.50 9.17
C ILE A 16 20.59 2.97 9.73
N TYR A 17 21.45 2.35 8.93
CA TYR A 17 22.75 1.86 9.39
C TYR A 17 23.63 2.98 9.93
N ALA A 18 23.70 4.13 9.25
CA ALA A 18 24.46 5.29 9.73
C ALA A 18 23.92 5.83 11.07
N HIS A 19 22.60 5.90 11.23
CA HIS A 19 21.98 6.33 12.48
C HIS A 19 22.26 5.34 13.62
N LEU A 20 22.18 4.03 13.35
CA LEU A 20 22.49 2.99 14.32
C LEU A 20 23.94 3.02 14.77
N GLN A 21 24.90 3.26 13.87
CA GLN A 21 26.31 3.40 14.23
C GLN A 21 26.60 4.64 15.09
N SER A 22 25.75 5.67 15.03
CA SER A 22 25.88 6.88 15.85
C SER A 22 25.31 6.75 17.27
N LEU A 23 24.58 5.67 17.56
CA LEU A 23 23.96 5.44 18.87
C LEU A 23 24.95 4.87 19.88
N SER A 24 24.85 5.32 21.14
CA SER A 24 25.73 4.87 22.22
C SER A 24 25.47 3.42 22.62
N LEU A 25 26.50 2.72 23.12
CA LEU A 25 26.42 1.34 23.60
C LEU A 25 25.34 1.15 24.69
N SER A 26 25.07 2.20 25.49
CA SER A 26 24.02 2.21 26.52
C SER A 26 22.61 2.08 25.94
N PHE A 27 22.38 2.60 24.73
CA PHE A 27 21.09 2.46 24.03
C PHE A 27 20.81 1.00 23.64
N PHE A 28 21.84 0.28 23.22
CA PHE A 28 21.77 -1.15 22.87
C PHE A 28 21.64 -2.06 24.09
N TYR A 29 22.09 -1.62 25.26
CA TYR A 29 21.91 -2.35 26.53
C TYR A 29 20.49 -2.22 27.10
N LYS A 30 19.80 -1.12 26.77
CA LYS A 30 18.48 -0.77 27.33
C LYS A 30 17.29 -1.32 26.52
N ARG A 31 17.52 -1.77 25.27
CA ARG A 31 16.53 -2.44 24.40
C ARG A 31 17.08 -3.80 23.98
N LYS A 32 16.25 -4.84 23.93
CA LYS A 32 16.69 -6.16 23.45
C LYS A 32 17.15 -6.01 22.00
N SER A 33 18.39 -6.42 21.68
CA SER A 33 18.93 -6.37 20.31
C SER A 33 18.02 -7.03 19.25
N GLY A 34 17.16 -7.97 19.66
CA GLY A 34 16.15 -8.60 18.81
C GLY A 34 15.06 -7.64 18.31
N ASP A 35 14.63 -6.66 19.11
CA ASP A 35 13.57 -5.71 18.71
C ASP A 35 14.08 -4.76 17.63
N LEU A 36 15.35 -4.36 17.73
CA LEU A 36 15.99 -3.49 16.75
C LEU A 36 16.23 -4.21 15.42
N SER A 37 16.65 -5.48 15.48
CA SER A 37 16.79 -6.33 14.29
C SER A 37 15.44 -6.53 13.58
N SER A 38 14.36 -6.72 14.36
CA SER A 38 13.00 -6.82 13.83
C SER A 38 12.58 -5.56 13.06
N ILE A 39 12.84 -4.36 13.60
CA ILE A 39 12.54 -3.09 12.91
C ILE A 39 13.31 -2.98 11.58
N ILE A 40 14.60 -3.35 11.57
CA ILE A 40 15.43 -3.24 10.37
C ILE A 40 15.04 -4.27 9.30
N ILE A 41 14.67 -5.48 9.71
CA ILE A 41 14.37 -6.58 8.78
C ILE A 41 12.91 -6.52 8.34
N HIS A 42 11.97 -6.49 9.28
CA HIS A 42 10.54 -6.55 8.99
C HIS A 42 9.99 -5.21 8.51
N ASP A 43 10.16 -4.12 9.26
CA ASP A 43 9.48 -2.86 8.94
C ASP A 43 10.04 -2.24 7.67
N VAL A 44 11.38 -2.25 7.51
CA VAL A 44 12.01 -1.75 6.27
C VAL A 44 11.58 -2.60 5.08
N SER A 45 11.49 -3.92 5.22
CA SER A 45 11.01 -4.80 4.13
C SER A 45 9.55 -4.50 3.76
N MET A 46 8.67 -4.34 4.75
CA MET A 46 7.27 -3.99 4.54
C MET A 46 7.11 -2.60 3.90
N LEU A 47 7.92 -1.62 4.32
CA LEU A 47 7.97 -0.30 3.69
C LEU A 47 8.41 -0.40 2.23
N ASN A 48 9.43 -1.20 1.93
CA ASN A 48 9.90 -1.38 0.56
C ASN A 48 8.84 -2.02 -0.35
N GLN A 49 8.13 -3.02 0.17
CA GLN A 49 7.05 -3.68 -0.57
C GLN A 49 5.86 -2.73 -0.78
N SER A 50 5.51 -1.96 0.25
CA SER A 50 4.43 -0.98 0.20
C SER A 50 4.74 0.16 -0.78
N ILE A 51 5.96 0.70 -0.75
CA ILE A 51 6.38 1.76 -1.68
C ILE A 51 6.34 1.26 -3.12
N GLY A 52 6.79 0.04 -3.41
CA GLY A 52 6.75 -0.47 -4.79
C GLY A 52 5.32 -0.68 -5.29
N THR A 53 4.52 -1.40 -4.51
CA THR A 53 3.20 -1.86 -4.94
C THR A 53 2.13 -0.76 -4.85
N THR A 54 2.06 -0.04 -3.74
CA THR A 54 1.05 1.00 -3.52
C THR A 54 1.30 2.21 -4.41
N PHE A 55 2.56 2.63 -4.57
CA PHE A 55 2.88 3.77 -5.44
C PHE A 55 2.53 3.46 -6.90
N GLN A 56 2.82 2.25 -7.37
CA GLN A 56 2.42 1.82 -8.71
C GLN A 56 0.90 1.82 -8.85
N LYS A 57 0.17 1.27 -7.88
CA LYS A 57 -1.30 1.23 -7.91
C LYS A 57 -1.91 2.63 -7.96
N ILE A 58 -1.43 3.57 -7.14
CA ILE A 58 -1.94 4.94 -7.11
C ILE A 58 -1.79 5.64 -8.46
N ILE A 59 -0.75 5.32 -9.24
CA ILE A 59 -0.54 5.91 -10.58
C ILE A 59 -1.33 5.16 -11.66
N VAL A 60 -1.26 3.83 -11.66
CA VAL A 60 -1.80 3.00 -12.74
C VAL A 60 -3.31 2.81 -12.63
N GLU A 61 -3.86 2.64 -11.43
CA GLU A 61 -5.28 2.36 -11.27
C GLU A 61 -6.20 3.50 -11.72
N PRO A 62 -5.93 4.78 -11.43
CA PRO A 62 -6.75 5.88 -11.96
C PRO A 62 -6.76 5.92 -13.49
N ILE A 63 -5.61 5.66 -14.12
CA ILE A 63 -5.48 5.60 -15.58
C ILE A 63 -6.35 4.47 -16.13
N ASN A 64 -6.28 3.29 -15.51
CA ASN A 64 -7.11 2.15 -15.92
C ASN A 64 -8.60 2.42 -15.73
N ILE A 65 -9.01 3.01 -14.59
CA ILE A 65 -10.40 3.38 -14.33
C ILE A 65 -10.90 4.35 -15.41
N LEU A 66 -10.12 5.38 -15.73
CA LEU A 66 -10.48 6.34 -16.77
C LEU A 66 -10.53 5.69 -18.17
N ALA A 67 -9.56 4.82 -18.50
CA ALA A 67 -9.53 4.12 -19.77
C ALA A 67 -10.75 3.21 -19.95
N PHE A 68 -11.09 2.40 -18.94
CA PHE A 68 -12.26 1.53 -19.02
C PHE A 68 -13.57 2.31 -18.97
N ALA A 69 -13.67 3.37 -18.16
CA ALA A 69 -14.86 4.22 -18.11
C ALA A 69 -15.13 4.89 -19.46
N THR A 70 -14.09 5.46 -20.08
CA THR A 70 -14.21 6.10 -21.40
C THR A 70 -14.55 5.08 -22.49
N LEU A 71 -13.91 3.91 -22.48
CA LEU A 71 -14.20 2.82 -23.42
C LEU A 71 -15.64 2.31 -23.29
N LEU A 72 -16.12 2.07 -22.06
CA LEU A 72 -17.50 1.64 -21.82
C LEU A 72 -18.52 2.72 -22.22
N PHE A 73 -18.21 3.99 -21.98
CA PHE A 73 -19.06 5.10 -22.37
C PHE A 73 -19.24 5.18 -23.90
N ILE A 74 -18.15 4.97 -24.66
CA ILE A 74 -18.18 4.95 -26.14
C ILE A 74 -18.99 3.76 -26.66
N ILE A 75 -18.82 2.57 -26.07
CA ILE A 75 -19.53 1.35 -26.51
C ILE A 75 -21.02 1.45 -26.20
N SER A 76 -21.38 1.74 -24.94
CA SER A 76 -22.77 1.85 -24.51
C SER A 76 -22.86 2.56 -23.17
N TRP A 77 -23.29 3.83 -23.21
CA TRP A 77 -23.57 4.61 -22.01
C TRP A 77 -24.64 3.94 -21.10
N LYS A 78 -25.55 3.13 -21.66
CA LYS A 78 -26.53 2.35 -20.89
C LYS A 78 -25.86 1.28 -20.02
N LEU A 79 -24.87 0.55 -20.55
CA LEU A 79 -24.15 -0.47 -19.80
C LEU A 79 -23.28 0.16 -18.70
N MET A 80 -22.70 1.34 -18.95
CA MET A 80 -21.96 2.10 -17.93
C MET A 80 -22.84 2.44 -16.73
N LEU A 81 -24.07 2.95 -16.95
CA LEU A 81 -24.99 3.27 -15.86
C LEU A 81 -25.36 2.05 -15.01
N VAL A 82 -25.60 0.90 -15.66
CA VAL A 82 -25.85 -0.36 -14.95
C VAL A 82 -24.62 -0.76 -14.12
N ALA A 83 -23.42 -0.70 -14.68
CA ALA A 83 -22.18 -0.98 -13.96
C ALA A 83 -21.97 -0.04 -12.77
N LEU A 84 -22.30 1.25 -12.92
CA LEU A 84 -22.20 2.25 -11.85
C LEU A 84 -23.17 1.95 -10.69
N LEU A 85 -24.36 1.42 -10.99
CA LEU A 85 -25.36 1.03 -9.98
C LEU A 85 -24.98 -0.23 -9.21
N ILE A 86 -24.17 -1.13 -9.78
CA ILE A 86 -23.70 -2.36 -9.09
C ILE A 86 -22.83 -2.03 -7.88
N ILE A 87 -22.01 -0.97 -7.95
CA ILE A 87 -21.11 -0.56 -6.85
C ILE A 87 -21.86 -0.17 -5.56
N PRO A 88 -22.83 0.77 -5.57
CA PRO A 88 -23.59 1.11 -4.37
C PRO A 88 -24.47 -0.06 -3.91
N LEU A 89 -25.01 -0.88 -4.82
CA LEU A 89 -25.75 -2.08 -4.45
C LEU A 89 -24.87 -3.08 -3.69
N SER A 90 -23.66 -3.37 -4.17
CA SER A 90 -22.71 -4.24 -3.49
C SER A 90 -22.33 -3.69 -2.12
N LYS A 91 -21.99 -2.39 -2.03
CA LYS A 91 -21.66 -1.74 -0.75
C LYS A 91 -22.83 -1.75 0.24
N ALA A 92 -24.05 -1.54 -0.24
CA ALA A 92 -25.25 -1.63 0.58
C ALA A 92 -25.43 -3.05 1.13
N SER A 93 -25.30 -4.08 0.30
CA SER A 93 -25.36 -5.48 0.74
C SER A 93 -24.31 -5.82 1.80
N TYR A 94 -23.06 -5.38 1.62
CA TYR A 94 -22.01 -5.54 2.64
C TYR A 94 -22.36 -4.81 3.95
N SER A 95 -22.90 -3.59 3.86
CA SER A 95 -23.30 -2.83 5.03
C SER A 95 -24.48 -3.45 5.78
N ILE A 96 -25.39 -4.11 5.07
CA ILE A 96 -26.55 -4.80 5.65
C ILE A 96 -26.09 -6.07 6.38
N HIS A 97 -25.28 -6.89 5.72
CA HIS A 97 -24.73 -8.11 6.33
C HIS A 97 -23.85 -7.82 7.56
N TRP A 98 -23.08 -6.72 7.53
CA TRP A 98 -22.29 -6.30 8.69
C TRP A 98 -23.14 -5.84 9.88
N LYS A 99 -24.35 -5.30 9.63
CA LYS A 99 -25.30 -4.96 10.70
C LYS A 99 -25.91 -6.21 11.34
N GLU A 100 -26.17 -7.26 10.57
CA GLU A 100 -26.74 -8.51 11.07
C GLU A 100 -25.77 -9.30 11.96
N HIS A 101 -24.46 -9.22 11.71
CA HIS A 101 -23.45 -9.88 12.57
C HIS A 101 -23.11 -9.11 13.86
N LYS A 102 -23.55 -7.86 13.99
CA LYS A 102 -23.31 -7.01 15.17
C LYS A 102 -24.50 -6.89 16.12
N ALA A 103 -25.67 -7.42 15.74
CA ALA A 103 -26.87 -7.51 16.57
C ALA A 103 -26.95 -8.88 17.25
#